data_AF-A0A2D8PAZ0-F1
#
_entry.id   AF-A0A2D8PAZ0-F1
#
_cell.length_a   1.000
_cell.length_b   1.000
_cell.length_c   1.000
_cell.angle_alpha   90.00
_cell.angle_beta   90.00
_cell.angle_gamma   90.00
#
_symmetry.space_group_name_H-M   'P 1'
#
loop_
_entity.id
_entity.type
_entity.pdbx_description
1 polymer ?
#
loop_
_entity_poly.entity_id
_entity_poly.type
_entity_poly.pdbx_seq_one_letter_code
_entity_poly.pdbx_strand_id
1 'polypeptide(L)'
;MNGKIVAGFIVVFSLIFGIALYYTQVYAYYDRVAAEEVTLTLVNISTGLEEEIVADDIRAIDGTSSPIRFRACFTAGMSSPTIQETYREYPEPTPLNAPGWFDCFDAQEIGTDLEDGQAIAFLSAKDIHEGVDRVIAVYPDGRAFAWHQLNEKFAEDTSEPIE
;
A
#
# COMPACT_ATOMS: atom_id res chain seq x y z
N MET A 1 -17.41 12.03 -47.77
CA MET A 1 -16.66 11.59 -46.58
C MET A 1 -17.23 10.24 -46.14
N ASN A 2 -16.41 9.19 -46.07
CA ASN A 2 -16.93 7.83 -45.91
C ASN A 2 -17.08 7.50 -44.42
N GLY A 3 -18.31 7.53 -43.89
CA GLY A 3 -18.58 7.39 -42.44
C GLY A 3 -17.97 6.14 -41.80
N LYS A 4 -17.76 5.07 -42.58
CA LYS A 4 -17.07 3.85 -42.15
C LYS A 4 -15.60 4.08 -41.79
N ILE A 5 -14.91 4.98 -42.50
CA ILE A 5 -13.50 5.31 -42.23
C ILE A 5 -13.39 6.09 -40.93
N VAL A 6 -14.29 7.05 -40.72
CA VAL A 6 -14.35 7.84 -39.48
C VAL A 6 -14.67 6.94 -38.29
N ALA A 7 -15.68 6.07 -38.42
CA ALA A 7 -16.02 5.11 -37.36
C ALA A 7 -14.87 4.13 -37.05
N GLY A 8 -14.21 3.59 -38.09
CA GLY A 8 -13.06 2.71 -37.91
C GLY A 8 -11.89 3.39 -37.21
N PHE A 9 -11.59 4.64 -37.57
CA PHE A 9 -10.55 5.44 -36.91
C PHE A 9 -10.85 5.65 -35.41
N ILE A 10 -12.09 5.98 -35.07
CA ILE A 10 -12.50 6.17 -33.67
C ILE A 10 -12.27 4.89 -32.86
N VAL A 11 -12.70 3.73 -33.37
CA VAL A 11 -12.53 2.44 -32.65
C VAL A 11 -11.05 2.11 -32.43
N VAL A 12 -10.21 2.27 -33.46
CA VAL A 12 -8.76 1.99 -33.35
C VAL A 12 -8.09 2.96 -32.37
N PHE A 13 -8.41 4.25 -32.46
CA PHE A 13 -7.86 5.25 -31.55
C PHE A 13 -8.26 4.96 -30.10
N SER A 14 -9.55 4.68 -29.84
CA SER A 14 -10.04 4.33 -28.49
C SER A 14 -9.36 3.08 -27.95
N LEU A 15 -9.11 2.07 -28.78
CA LEU A 15 -8.41 0.85 -28.36
C LEU A 15 -6.96 1.16 -27.96
N ILE A 16 -6.22 1.90 -28.79
CA ILE A 16 -4.83 2.29 -28.50
C ILE A 16 -4.77 3.14 -27.23
N PHE A 17 -5.69 4.10 -27.09
CA PHE A 17 -5.77 4.94 -25.91
C PHE A 17 -6.07 4.14 -24.64
N GLY A 18 -6.99 3.18 -24.71
CA GLY A 18 -7.28 2.28 -23.59
C GLY A 18 -6.08 1.43 -23.17
N ILE A 19 -5.33 0.88 -24.14
CA ILE A 19 -4.08 0.15 -23.87
C ILE A 19 -3.04 1.06 -23.21
N ALA A 20 -2.88 2.28 -23.72
CA ALA A 20 -1.94 3.25 -23.16
C ALA A 20 -2.30 3.60 -21.71
N LEU A 21 -3.58 3.87 -21.42
CA LEU A 21 -4.06 4.13 -20.06
C LEU A 21 -3.82 2.95 -19.11
N TYR A 22 -4.12 1.73 -19.57
CA TYR A 22 -3.86 0.53 -18.77
C TYR A 22 -2.37 0.39 -18.44
N TYR A 23 -1.50 0.57 -19.43
CA TYR A 23 -0.06 0.50 -19.25
C TYR A 23 0.44 1.57 -18.26
N THR A 24 -0.04 2.81 -18.37
CA THR A 24 0.39 3.88 -17.47
C THR A 24 -0.04 3.62 -16.02
N GLN A 25 -1.25 3.10 -15.81
CA GLN A 25 -1.76 2.83 -14.47
C GLN A 25 -1.05 1.65 -13.80
N VAL A 26 -0.80 0.57 -14.54
CA VAL A 26 -0.32 -0.71 -13.96
C VAL A 26 1.20 -0.87 -14.01
N TYR A 27 1.87 -0.26 -14.99
CA TYR A 27 3.29 -0.51 -15.25
C TYR A 27 4.16 0.74 -15.24
N ALA A 28 3.78 1.82 -15.94
CA ALA A 28 4.71 2.93 -16.22
C ALA A 28 5.18 3.70 -14.98
N TYR A 29 4.43 3.63 -13.89
CA TYR A 29 4.65 4.40 -12.66
C TYR A 29 4.77 3.50 -11.43
N TYR A 30 5.16 2.24 -11.61
CA TYR A 30 5.54 1.36 -10.52
C TYR A 30 6.93 0.78 -10.80
N ASP A 31 7.80 0.94 -9.83
CA ASP A 31 9.16 0.43 -9.86
C ASP A 31 9.34 -0.55 -8.69
N ARG A 32 10.17 -1.58 -8.88
CA ARG A 32 10.61 -2.42 -7.78
C ARG A 32 11.64 -1.65 -6.97
N VAL A 33 11.50 -1.64 -5.65
CA VAL A 33 12.46 -1.03 -4.74
C VAL A 33 13.44 -2.11 -4.27
N ALA A 34 14.73 -1.80 -4.26
CA ALA A 34 15.75 -2.72 -3.75
C ALA A 34 15.53 -2.94 -2.24
N ALA A 35 15.74 -4.16 -1.76
CA ALA A 35 15.50 -4.50 -0.36
C ALA A 35 16.33 -3.63 0.60
N GLU A 36 17.56 -3.27 0.19
CA GLU A 36 18.49 -2.46 0.97
C GLU A 36 18.07 -0.98 1.08
N GLU A 37 17.15 -0.53 0.22
CA GLU A 37 16.60 0.84 0.23
C GLU A 37 15.34 0.95 1.09
N VAL A 38 14.77 -0.18 1.54
CA VAL A 38 13.54 -0.22 2.32
C VAL A 38 13.86 -0.35 3.81
N THR A 39 13.79 0.77 4.53
CA THR A 39 13.83 0.77 5.99
C THR A 39 12.41 0.67 6.55
N LEU A 40 12.14 -0.37 7.33
CA LEU A 40 10.85 -0.60 8.00
C LEU A 40 11.00 -0.27 9.48
N THR A 41 10.10 0.59 9.96
CA THR A 41 10.08 1.07 11.35
C THR A 41 8.72 0.79 11.98
N LEU A 42 8.64 0.82 13.31
CA LEU A 42 7.41 0.84 14.07
C LEU A 42 7.46 1.92 15.14
N VAL A 43 6.33 2.60 15.38
CA VAL A 43 6.24 3.66 16.40
C VAL A 43 6.03 3.05 17.78
N ASN A 44 6.98 3.25 18.68
CA ASN A 44 6.91 2.76 20.05
C ASN A 44 5.82 3.50 20.85
N ILE A 45 4.98 2.77 21.58
CA ILE A 45 3.85 3.35 22.32
C ILE A 45 4.28 4.24 23.49
N SER A 46 5.43 3.96 24.10
CA SER A 46 5.95 4.66 25.28
C SER A 46 6.74 5.91 24.90
N THR A 47 7.57 5.84 23.86
CA THR A 47 8.43 6.96 23.45
C THR A 47 7.83 7.80 22.34
N GLY A 48 6.93 7.23 21.53
CA GLY A 48 6.40 7.85 20.31
C GLY A 48 7.43 7.96 19.19
N LEU A 49 8.60 7.32 19.33
CA LEU A 49 9.66 7.34 18.33
C LEU A 49 9.56 6.12 17.41
N GLU A 50 10.04 6.29 16.18
CA GLU A 50 10.20 5.22 15.21
C GLU A 50 11.42 4.37 15.57
N GLU A 51 11.22 3.06 15.66
CA GLU A 51 12.27 2.07 15.89
C GLU A 51 12.34 1.14 14.67
N GLU A 52 13.54 0.94 14.15
CA GLU A 52 13.77 0.02 13.02
C GLU A 52 13.54 -1.43 13.46
N ILE A 53 12.82 -2.18 12.63
CA ILE A 53 12.57 -3.60 12.85
C ILE A 53 13.42 -4.45 11.92
N VAL A 54 13.82 -5.63 12.41
CA VAL A 54 14.46 -6.64 11.57
C VAL A 54 13.43 -7.19 10.60
N ALA A 55 13.71 -7.10 9.31
CA ALA A 55 12.86 -7.58 8.23
C ALA A 55 13.69 -8.38 7.22
N ASP A 56 13.22 -9.59 6.93
CA ASP A 56 13.83 -10.51 5.96
C ASP A 56 12.93 -10.68 4.73
N ASP A 57 13.49 -11.18 3.62
CA ASP A 57 12.78 -11.50 2.38
C ASP A 57 11.94 -10.32 1.80
N ILE A 58 12.44 -9.10 1.96
CA ILE A 58 11.76 -7.88 1.53
C ILE A 58 11.55 -7.90 0.02
N ARG A 59 10.29 -7.79 -0.41
CA ARG A 59 9.90 -7.42 -1.76
C ARG A 59 9.04 -6.17 -1.68
N ALA A 60 9.42 -5.14 -2.41
CA ALA A 60 8.74 -3.85 -2.38
C ALA A 60 8.58 -3.25 -3.77
N ILE A 61 7.52 -2.47 -3.91
CA ILE A 61 7.24 -1.61 -5.06
C ILE A 61 6.87 -0.23 -4.57
N ASP A 62 7.20 0.78 -5.36
CA ASP A 62 6.78 2.15 -5.13
C ASP A 62 6.49 2.86 -6.46
N GLY A 63 5.86 4.03 -6.40
CA GLY A 63 5.52 4.80 -7.58
C GLY A 63 5.66 6.29 -7.35
N THR A 64 6.54 6.92 -8.11
CA THR A 64 6.84 8.37 -8.00
C THR A 64 5.65 9.29 -8.28
N SER A 65 4.62 8.79 -8.98
CA SER A 65 3.43 9.58 -9.29
C SER A 65 2.48 9.81 -8.10
N SER A 66 2.61 9.04 -7.01
CA SER A 66 1.74 9.20 -5.85
C SER A 66 2.31 8.54 -4.58
N PRO A 67 2.34 9.23 -3.43
CA PRO A 67 2.86 8.69 -2.16
C PRO A 67 2.18 7.40 -1.67
N ILE A 68 0.92 7.15 -2.05
CA ILE A 68 0.16 5.98 -1.56
C ILE A 68 0.45 4.68 -2.32
N ARG A 69 1.41 4.69 -3.27
CA ARG A 69 1.70 3.54 -4.14
C ARG A 69 2.65 2.52 -3.53
N PHE A 70 3.37 2.87 -2.47
CA PHE A 70 4.30 1.97 -1.81
C PHE A 70 3.61 0.72 -1.28
N ARG A 71 4.11 -0.46 -1.64
CA ARG A 71 3.70 -1.75 -1.09
C ARG A 71 4.93 -2.59 -0.81
N ALA A 72 4.92 -3.32 0.30
CA ALA A 72 5.94 -4.30 0.60
C ALA A 72 5.35 -5.53 1.28
N CYS A 73 6.01 -6.67 1.06
CA CYS A 73 5.80 -7.91 1.81
C CYS A 73 7.18 -8.38 2.31
N PHE A 74 7.23 -8.90 3.52
CA PHE A 74 8.46 -9.31 4.19
C PHE A 74 8.14 -10.25 5.36
N THR A 75 9.18 -10.80 5.99
CA THR A 75 9.08 -11.55 7.25
C THR A 75 9.60 -10.67 8.38
N ALA A 76 8.77 -10.38 9.38
CA ALA A 76 9.17 -9.63 10.56
C ALA A 76 9.97 -10.54 11.52
N GLY A 77 11.12 -10.03 12.00
CA GLY A 77 11.98 -10.75 12.95
C GLY A 77 11.40 -10.86 14.38
N MET A 78 10.20 -10.31 14.62
CA MET A 78 9.51 -10.31 15.90
C MET A 78 8.08 -10.83 15.75
N SER A 79 7.60 -11.56 16.76
CA SER A 79 6.24 -12.09 16.76
C SER A 79 5.19 -11.02 17.11
N SER A 80 3.99 -11.10 16.51
CA SER A 80 2.87 -10.18 16.75
C SER A 80 2.57 -9.87 18.24
N PRO A 81 2.57 -10.85 19.18
CA PRO A 81 2.31 -10.54 20.59
C PRO A 81 3.30 -9.56 21.22
N THR A 82 4.59 -9.69 20.91
CA THR A 82 5.63 -8.77 21.40
C THR A 82 5.47 -7.38 20.80
N ILE A 83 5.02 -7.32 19.54
CA ILE A 83 4.82 -6.06 18.82
C ILE A 83 3.65 -5.28 19.41
N GLN A 84 2.53 -5.94 19.74
CA GLN A 84 1.35 -5.32 20.34
C GLN A 84 1.62 -4.62 21.68
N GLU A 85 2.49 -5.19 22.51
CA GLU A 85 2.81 -4.61 23.81
C GLU A 85 3.73 -3.38 23.71
N THR A 86 4.47 -3.26 22.62
CA THR A 86 5.57 -2.28 22.47
C THR A 86 5.23 -1.15 21.51
N TYR A 87 4.46 -1.45 20.45
CA TYR A 87 4.23 -0.55 19.33
C TYR A 87 2.79 -0.10 19.22
N ARG A 88 2.60 1.06 18.63
CA ARG A 88 1.28 1.66 18.44
C ARG A 88 0.51 0.91 17.35
N GLU A 89 -0.59 0.29 17.73
CA GLU A 89 -1.58 -0.23 16.79
C GLU A 89 -2.15 0.90 15.91
N TYR A 90 -2.41 0.57 14.64
CA TYR A 90 -2.94 1.51 13.67
C TYR A 90 -4.47 1.37 13.56
N PRO A 91 -5.25 2.44 13.75
CA PRO A 91 -6.71 2.39 13.64
C PRO A 91 -7.15 2.33 12.17
N GLU A 92 -8.17 1.54 11.85
CA GLU A 92 -8.78 1.49 10.50
C GLU A 92 -7.76 1.25 9.35
N PRO A 93 -7.00 0.15 9.40
CA PRO A 93 -6.09 -0.20 8.31
C PRO A 93 -6.86 -0.53 7.02
N THR A 94 -6.57 0.18 5.94
CA THR A 94 -7.24 0.03 4.62
C THR A 94 -6.20 -0.24 3.52
N PRO A 95 -5.68 -1.48 3.40
CA PRO A 95 -4.73 -1.82 2.35
C PRO A 95 -5.36 -1.58 0.96
N LEU A 96 -4.67 -0.84 0.07
CA LEU A 96 -5.14 -0.67 -1.32
C LEU A 96 -4.45 -1.65 -2.26
N ASN A 97 -5.17 -2.01 -3.32
CA ASN A 97 -4.74 -2.97 -4.34
C ASN A 97 -3.35 -2.66 -4.92
N ALA A 98 -2.52 -3.71 -5.00
CA ALA A 98 -1.28 -3.71 -5.75
C ALA A 98 -1.56 -4.00 -7.24
N PRO A 99 -0.66 -3.61 -8.16
CA PRO A 99 -0.75 -4.05 -9.55
C PRO A 99 -0.59 -5.58 -9.63
N GLY A 100 -1.38 -6.25 -10.47
CA GLY A 100 -1.46 -7.71 -10.50
C GLY A 100 -0.18 -8.48 -10.88
N TRP A 101 0.89 -7.79 -11.30
CA TRP A 101 2.21 -8.40 -11.48
C TRP A 101 3.02 -8.49 -10.18
N PHE A 102 2.61 -7.77 -9.14
CA PHE A 102 3.17 -7.82 -7.79
C PHE A 102 2.33 -8.78 -6.94
N ASP A 103 2.60 -10.07 -7.13
CA ASP A 103 1.84 -11.19 -6.59
C ASP A 103 1.92 -11.37 -5.07
N CYS A 104 2.78 -10.61 -4.39
CA CYS A 104 3.02 -10.81 -2.97
C CYS A 104 2.14 -9.99 -2.05
N PHE A 105 1.33 -9.08 -2.58
CA PHE A 105 0.47 -8.21 -1.79
C PHE A 105 -0.97 -8.33 -2.28
N ASP A 106 -1.79 -9.07 -1.54
CA ASP A 106 -3.23 -9.18 -1.79
C ASP A 106 -3.97 -8.31 -0.78
N ALA A 107 -4.46 -7.16 -1.23
CA ALA A 107 -5.16 -6.21 -0.37
C ALA A 107 -6.48 -6.76 0.18
N GLN A 108 -7.15 -7.64 -0.57
CA GLN A 108 -8.41 -8.23 -0.15
C GLN A 108 -8.18 -9.27 0.95
N GLU A 109 -7.19 -10.14 0.77
CA GLU A 109 -6.79 -11.12 1.80
C GLU A 109 -6.34 -10.41 3.06
N ILE A 110 -5.42 -9.44 2.95
CA ILE A 110 -4.91 -8.68 4.10
C ILE A 110 -6.05 -7.94 4.81
N GLY A 111 -6.95 -7.29 4.07
CA GLY A 111 -8.10 -6.58 4.64
C GLY A 111 -9.02 -7.51 5.43
N THR A 112 -9.36 -8.68 4.85
CA THR A 112 -10.17 -9.69 5.55
C THR A 112 -9.47 -10.25 6.78
N ASP A 113 -8.17 -10.53 6.70
CA ASP A 113 -7.40 -11.05 7.83
C ASP A 113 -7.28 -10.03 8.97
N LEU A 114 -7.23 -8.73 8.66
CA LEU A 114 -7.28 -7.66 9.65
C LEU A 114 -8.64 -7.56 10.33
N GLU A 115 -9.73 -7.67 9.58
CA GLU A 115 -11.11 -7.68 10.10
C GLU A 115 -11.38 -8.89 11.00
N ASP A 116 -10.86 -10.06 10.62
CA ASP A 116 -10.98 -11.31 11.36
C ASP A 116 -10.02 -11.41 12.56
N GLY A 117 -9.10 -10.44 12.72
CA GLY A 117 -8.08 -10.44 13.79
C GLY A 117 -6.99 -11.49 13.61
N GLN A 118 -6.80 -12.00 12.39
CA GLN A 118 -5.71 -12.92 12.03
C GLN A 118 -4.38 -12.17 11.80
N ALA A 119 -4.45 -10.87 11.53
CA ALA A 119 -3.33 -9.96 11.46
C ALA A 119 -3.62 -8.69 12.28
N ILE A 120 -2.57 -7.98 12.69
CA ILE A 120 -2.71 -6.74 13.44
C ILE A 120 -1.88 -5.66 12.76
N ALA A 121 -2.48 -4.48 12.58
CA ALA A 121 -1.83 -3.35 11.95
C ALA A 121 -1.18 -2.43 12.98
N PHE A 122 0.00 -1.93 12.64
CA PHE A 122 0.80 -1.02 13.46
C PHE A 122 1.21 0.20 12.66
N LEU A 123 1.32 1.33 13.35
CA LEU A 123 1.85 2.55 12.79
C LEU A 123 3.36 2.38 12.59
N SER A 124 3.78 2.40 11.34
CA SER A 124 5.19 2.31 10.98
C SER A 124 5.86 3.67 11.07
N ALA A 125 5.30 4.64 10.36
CA ALA A 125 5.77 6.01 10.36
C ALA A 125 4.59 6.94 10.07
N LYS A 126 4.47 8.03 10.85
CA LYS A 126 3.39 9.01 10.71
C LYS A 126 3.83 10.15 9.79
N ASP A 127 2.95 10.58 8.90
CA ASP A 127 3.20 11.71 7.99
C ASP A 127 4.52 11.59 7.20
N ILE A 128 4.83 10.37 6.71
CA ILE A 128 5.98 10.13 5.82
C ILE A 128 5.93 11.02 4.56
N HIS A 129 4.72 11.34 4.15
CA HIS A 129 4.36 12.48 3.34
C HIS A 129 3.21 13.20 4.02
N GLU A 130 2.99 14.46 3.69
CA GLU A 130 1.90 15.24 4.27
C GLU A 130 0.55 14.49 4.14
N GLY A 131 -0.03 14.06 5.27
CA GLY A 131 -1.30 13.34 5.33
C GLY A 131 -1.25 11.88 4.88
N VAL A 132 -0.07 11.28 4.83
CA VAL A 132 0.15 9.88 4.44
C VAL A 132 0.96 9.17 5.51
N ASP A 133 0.40 8.10 6.04
CA ASP A 133 1.05 7.24 7.03
C ASP A 133 1.53 5.94 6.37
N ARG A 134 2.62 5.39 6.90
CA ARG A 134 3.02 4.01 6.62
C ARG A 134 2.44 3.10 7.68
N VAL A 135 1.82 2.01 7.23
CA VAL A 135 1.20 1.00 8.07
C VAL A 135 1.85 -0.35 7.78
N ILE A 136 2.05 -1.14 8.83
CA ILE A 136 2.55 -2.51 8.73
C ILE A 136 1.54 -3.44 9.39
N ALA A 137 1.01 -4.41 8.66
CA ALA A 137 0.28 -5.55 9.21
C ALA A 137 1.27 -6.68 9.53
N VAL A 138 1.15 -7.28 10.71
CA VAL A 138 1.96 -8.42 11.14
C VAL A 138 1.07 -9.60 11.53
N TYR A 139 1.40 -10.77 10.98
CA TYR A 139 0.74 -12.03 11.23
C TYR A 139 1.43 -12.80 12.38
N PRO A 140 0.71 -13.72 13.05
CA PRO A 140 1.28 -14.58 14.10
C PRO A 140 2.45 -15.47 13.63
N ASP A 141 2.49 -15.80 12.34
CA ASP A 141 3.55 -16.61 11.72
C ASP A 141 4.78 -15.80 11.29
N GLY A 142 4.77 -14.47 11.51
CA GLY A 142 5.85 -13.55 11.15
C GLY A 142 5.71 -12.95 9.75
N ARG A 143 4.75 -13.38 8.91
CA ARG A 143 4.46 -12.70 7.65
C ARG A 143 4.04 -11.25 7.94
N ALA A 144 4.54 -10.32 7.15
CA ALA A 144 4.22 -8.92 7.33
C ALA A 144 4.08 -8.19 5.99
N PHE A 145 3.22 -7.17 6.00
CA PHE A 145 2.89 -6.39 4.81
C PHE A 145 2.89 -4.92 5.17
N ALA A 146 3.56 -4.10 4.36
CA ALA A 146 3.59 -2.65 4.53
C ALA A 146 2.88 -1.95 3.38
N TRP A 147 2.18 -0.87 3.68
CA TRP A 147 1.61 0.01 2.68
C TRP A 147 1.56 1.45 3.18
N HIS A 148 1.35 2.38 2.25
CA HIS A 148 1.04 3.76 2.55
C HIS A 148 -0.46 4.00 2.39
N GLN A 149 -1.05 4.74 3.33
CA GLN A 149 -2.46 5.14 3.26
C GLN A 149 -2.66 6.56 3.77
N LEU A 150 -3.78 7.17 3.38
CA LEU A 150 -4.16 8.50 3.84
C LEU A 150 -4.53 8.46 5.32
N ASN A 151 -4.11 9.48 6.07
CA ASN A 151 -4.46 9.64 7.47
C ASN A 151 -5.65 10.60 7.65
N GLU A 152 -6.01 10.88 8.91
CA GLU A 152 -7.19 11.66 9.32
C GLU A 152 -7.31 13.01 8.58
N LYS A 153 -6.18 13.62 8.22
CA LYS A 153 -6.13 14.91 7.52
C LYS A 153 -6.86 14.89 6.17
N PHE A 154 -6.83 13.76 5.46
CA PHE A 154 -7.43 13.63 4.13
C PHE A 154 -8.43 12.46 4.03
N ALA A 155 -8.56 11.63 5.06
CA ALA A 155 -9.53 10.54 5.10
C ALA A 155 -10.97 11.04 5.30
N GLU A 156 -11.19 12.09 6.11
CA GLU A 156 -12.54 12.60 6.44
C GLU A 156 -13.22 13.37 5.29
N ASP A 157 -12.45 14.02 4.40
CA ASP A 157 -12.95 14.82 3.26
C ASP A 157 -13.64 13.98 2.16
N THR A 158 -13.64 12.64 2.29
CA THR A 158 -14.34 11.74 1.36
C THR A 158 -15.71 11.28 1.89
N SER A 159 -16.10 11.70 3.10
CA SER A 159 -17.32 11.26 3.79
C SER A 159 -18.48 12.26 3.77
N GLU A 160 -18.26 13.51 3.33
CA GLU A 160 -19.36 14.45 3.11
C GLU A 160 -20.15 14.05 1.85
N PRO A 161 -21.43 13.68 1.97
CA PRO A 161 -22.26 13.44 0.81
C PRO A 161 -22.42 14.77 0.06
N ILE A 162 -22.24 14.72 -1.25
CA ILE A 162 -22.58 15.83 -2.14
C ILE A 162 -24.08 16.08 -1.99
N GLU A 163 -24.47 17.13 -1.24
CA GLU A 163 -25.86 17.63 -1.21
C GLU A 163 -26.26 18.27 -2.56
#